data_AF-A0A2A9FX83-F1
#
_entry.id   AF-A0A2A9FX83-F1
#
_cell.length_a   1.000
_cell.length_b   1.000
_cell.length_c   1.000
_cell.angle_alpha   90.00
_cell.angle_beta   90.00
_cell.angle_gamma   90.00
#
_symmetry.space_group_name_H-M   'P 1'
#
loop_
_entity.id
_entity.type
_entity.pdbx_description
1 polymer ?
#
loop_
_entity_poly.entity_id
_entity_poly.type
_entity_poly.pdbx_seq_one_letter_code
_entity_poly.pdbx_strand_id
1 'polypeptide(L)'
;MSFFIASSPHTHSRRSTPDLMKWVALCALPGLAAQTYFFGWGTLIQLIFAIAVAVSLEALVMLCRKRSPMRALRDNSAIVTAWLLAVAIPPWSPWWIMVIGLIFAIVIAKHLYGGLGQNLFNPAMVAYVVLLISFPVQMTSWSAPTLLIPDHVNFADTLSLIFTGYDYDGLSLQQVRSSVDGVTMATPLDAFKTGILTGATPNEVFSQPIFGGLAGIGWQWVNLAYFIGGMVMIKKRIIQWYIPAGFLASLTLFSLVFSLLTPGETGSPIFHWLSGATMLGAFFIATDPVSASTTVKGRLIFGALIGALVFIIRSWGGFPDGVAFAVLLANMCVPLIDYYTKPRTYGH
;
A
#
# COMPACT_ATOMS: atom_id res chain seq x y z
N MET A 1 -30.31 37.01 -34.50
CA MET A 1 -28.99 36.67 -33.94
C MET A 1 -29.21 35.76 -32.74
N SER A 2 -28.86 34.48 -32.82
CA SER A 2 -28.90 33.58 -31.66
C SER A 2 -27.67 33.86 -30.78
N PHE A 3 -27.88 34.43 -29.60
CA PHE A 3 -26.83 34.51 -28.60
C PHE A 3 -26.45 33.08 -28.18
N PHE A 4 -25.23 32.66 -28.49
CA PHE A 4 -24.65 31.44 -27.92
C PHE A 4 -24.44 31.67 -26.43
N ILE A 5 -25.41 31.24 -25.62
CA ILE A 5 -25.23 31.14 -24.18
C ILE A 5 -24.31 29.95 -23.96
N ALA A 6 -23.01 30.20 -23.84
CA ALA A 6 -22.06 29.20 -23.39
C ALA A 6 -22.44 28.83 -21.94
N SER A 7 -22.96 27.63 -21.74
CA SER A 7 -23.23 27.13 -20.39
C SER A 7 -21.93 26.96 -19.63
N SER A 8 -21.91 27.42 -18.39
CA SER A 8 -20.74 27.37 -17.51
C SER A 8 -20.22 25.93 -17.41
N PRO A 9 -18.90 25.76 -17.56
CA PRO A 9 -18.06 25.84 -16.38
C PRO A 9 -16.89 26.81 -16.58
N HIS A 10 -16.84 27.87 -15.77
CA HIS A 10 -15.75 28.86 -15.78
C HIS A 10 -14.52 28.43 -14.97
N THR A 11 -14.54 27.23 -14.39
CA THR A 11 -13.42 26.65 -13.62
C THR A 11 -12.71 25.59 -14.43
N HIS A 12 -11.68 26.01 -15.17
CA HIS A 12 -10.70 25.08 -15.69
C HIS A 12 -9.89 24.50 -14.51
N SER A 13 -10.15 23.24 -14.16
CA SER A 13 -9.16 22.46 -13.41
C SER A 13 -7.87 22.44 -14.22
N ARG A 14 -6.79 23.02 -13.68
CA ARG A 14 -5.49 23.08 -14.37
C ARG A 14 -4.82 21.71 -14.53
N ARG A 15 -5.34 20.65 -13.91
CA ARG A 15 -4.73 19.30 -13.95
C ARG A 15 -5.77 18.24 -14.28
N SER A 16 -5.42 17.37 -15.21
CA SER A 16 -6.25 16.23 -15.59
C SER A 16 -6.02 15.06 -14.63
N THR A 17 -6.98 14.14 -14.54
CA THR A 17 -6.84 12.89 -13.77
C THR A 17 -5.62 12.06 -14.20
N PRO A 18 -5.31 11.88 -15.51
CA PRO A 18 -4.07 11.26 -15.94
C PRO A 18 -2.81 11.90 -15.35
N ASP A 19 -2.76 13.23 -15.26
CA ASP A 19 -1.58 13.93 -14.77
C ASP A 19 -1.38 13.66 -13.27
N LEU A 20 -2.47 13.68 -12.49
CA LEU A 20 -2.41 13.35 -11.07
C LEU A 20 -1.89 11.92 -10.86
N MET A 21 -2.43 10.94 -11.59
CA MET A 21 -2.02 9.53 -11.47
C MET A 21 -0.55 9.31 -11.87
N LYS A 22 -0.08 9.99 -12.93
CA LYS A 22 1.34 9.96 -13.31
C LYS A 22 2.23 10.52 -12.21
N TRP A 23 1.84 11.63 -11.58
CA TRP A 23 2.62 12.19 -10.49
C TRP A 23 2.63 11.28 -9.25
N VAL A 24 1.53 10.59 -8.94
CA VAL A 24 1.49 9.61 -7.84
C VAL A 24 2.48 8.48 -8.12
N ALA A 25 2.46 7.88 -9.32
CA ALA A 25 3.42 6.85 -9.70
C ALA A 25 4.88 7.35 -9.64
N LEU A 26 5.14 8.57 -10.13
CA LEU A 26 6.47 9.18 -10.09
C LEU A 26 6.95 9.43 -8.66
N CYS A 27 6.07 9.89 -7.77
CA CYS A 27 6.42 10.11 -6.37
C CYS A 27 6.61 8.81 -5.59
N ALA A 28 6.10 7.67 -6.09
CA ALA A 28 6.31 6.35 -5.50
C ALA A 28 7.67 5.72 -5.90
N LEU A 29 8.34 6.25 -6.94
CA LEU A 29 9.64 5.75 -7.41
C LEU A 29 10.74 5.69 -6.34
N PRO A 30 10.93 6.71 -5.47
CA PRO A 30 11.97 6.63 -4.44
C PRO A 30 11.77 5.44 -3.49
N GLY A 31 10.52 5.18 -3.10
CA GLY A 31 10.17 4.04 -2.25
C GLY A 31 10.39 2.71 -2.96
N LEU A 32 10.00 2.61 -4.23
CA LEU A 32 10.28 1.43 -5.06
C LEU A 32 11.79 1.18 -5.21
N ALA A 33 12.58 2.24 -5.44
CA ALA A 33 14.02 2.15 -5.58
C ALA A 33 14.67 1.66 -4.27
N ALA A 34 14.25 2.19 -3.13
CA ALA A 34 14.70 1.70 -1.83
C ALA A 34 14.31 0.22 -1.62
N GLN A 35 13.08 -0.17 -1.96
CA GLN A 35 12.64 -1.55 -1.81
C GLN A 35 13.43 -2.50 -2.73
N THR A 36 13.72 -2.10 -3.96
CA THR A 36 14.54 -2.87 -4.91
C THR A 36 15.99 -3.01 -4.42
N TYR A 37 16.54 -1.95 -3.83
CA TYR A 37 17.90 -1.97 -3.29
C TYR A 37 18.04 -2.92 -2.08
N PHE A 38 17.10 -2.86 -1.13
CA PHE A 38 17.17 -3.66 0.10
C PHE A 38 16.60 -5.08 -0.05
N PHE A 39 15.60 -5.30 -0.91
CA PHE A 39 14.92 -6.61 -1.04
C PHE A 39 15.17 -7.29 -2.40
N GLY A 40 16.02 -6.71 -3.25
CA GLY A 40 16.42 -7.26 -4.54
C GLY A 40 15.44 -6.97 -5.68
N TRP A 41 15.68 -7.63 -6.81
CA TRP A 41 15.01 -7.34 -8.08
C TRP A 41 13.53 -7.74 -8.16
N GLY A 42 13.05 -8.54 -7.21
CA GLY A 42 11.71 -9.12 -7.26
C GLY A 42 10.61 -8.06 -7.31
N THR A 43 10.74 -6.97 -6.55
CA THR A 43 9.76 -5.87 -6.53
C THR A 43 9.61 -5.20 -7.90
N LEU A 44 10.71 -4.99 -8.61
CA LEU A 44 10.73 -4.39 -9.94
C LEU A 44 10.09 -5.34 -10.98
N ILE A 45 10.45 -6.62 -10.94
CA ILE A 45 9.90 -7.64 -11.85
C ILE A 45 8.39 -7.75 -11.65
N GLN A 46 7.94 -7.85 -10.39
CA GLN A 46 6.52 -7.88 -10.04
C GLN A 46 5.79 -6.63 -10.53
N LEU A 47 6.40 -5.44 -10.38
CA LEU A 47 5.79 -4.20 -10.84
C LEU A 47 5.58 -4.19 -12.36
N ILE A 48 6.62 -4.54 -13.13
CA ILE A 48 6.55 -4.54 -14.60
C ILE A 48 5.48 -5.55 -15.06
N PHE A 49 5.51 -6.75 -14.49
CA PHE A 49 4.51 -7.78 -14.77
C PHE A 49 3.10 -7.32 -14.40
N ALA A 50 2.93 -6.73 -13.22
CA ALA A 50 1.65 -6.23 -12.73
C ALA A 50 1.06 -5.14 -13.64
N ILE A 51 1.89 -4.21 -14.13
CA ILE A 51 1.46 -3.17 -15.05
C ILE A 51 0.95 -3.79 -16.35
N ALA A 52 1.68 -4.76 -16.91
CA ALA A 52 1.27 -5.45 -18.14
C ALA A 52 -0.07 -6.20 -17.96
N VAL A 53 -0.23 -6.90 -16.84
CA VAL A 53 -1.48 -7.62 -16.52
C VAL A 53 -2.63 -6.65 -16.24
N ALA A 54 -2.41 -5.57 -15.49
CA ALA A 54 -3.47 -4.61 -15.18
C ALA A 54 -3.98 -3.87 -16.41
N VAL A 55 -3.07 -3.46 -17.29
CA VAL A 55 -3.38 -2.81 -18.58
C VAL A 55 -4.15 -3.77 -19.49
N SER A 56 -3.74 -5.04 -19.57
CA SER A 56 -4.45 -6.03 -20.39
C SER A 56 -5.84 -6.35 -19.84
N LEU A 57 -6.00 -6.50 -18.52
CA LEU A 57 -7.29 -6.71 -17.87
C LEU A 57 -8.24 -5.52 -18.08
N GLU A 58 -7.76 -4.28 -17.91
CA GLU A 58 -8.57 -3.09 -18.13
C GLU A 58 -9.01 -2.97 -19.60
N ALA A 59 -8.10 -3.25 -20.55
CA ALA A 59 -8.42 -3.27 -21.96
C ALA A 59 -9.46 -4.34 -22.30
N LEU A 60 -9.30 -5.55 -21.77
CA LEU A 60 -10.22 -6.68 -21.98
C LEU A 60 -11.62 -6.35 -21.45
N VAL A 61 -11.73 -5.82 -20.22
CA VAL A 61 -13.03 -5.44 -19.65
C VAL A 61 -13.71 -4.35 -20.48
N MET A 62 -12.96 -3.38 -21.01
CA MET A 62 -13.53 -2.36 -21.90
C MET A 62 -14.02 -2.94 -23.23
N LEU A 63 -13.27 -3.88 -23.81
CA LEU A 63 -13.68 -4.59 -25.02
C LEU A 63 -14.95 -5.42 -24.78
N CYS A 64 -15.03 -6.16 -23.67
CA CYS A 64 -16.23 -6.90 -23.28
C CYS A 64 -17.45 -5.98 -23.08
N ARG A 65 -17.24 -4.76 -22.59
CA ARG A 65 -18.29 -3.73 -22.46
C ARG A 65 -18.62 -3.01 -23.77
N LYS A 66 -18.03 -3.41 -24.90
CA LYS A 66 -18.15 -2.74 -26.21
C LYS A 66 -17.79 -1.25 -26.16
N ARG A 67 -16.82 -0.88 -25.31
CA ARG A 67 -16.31 0.48 -25.15
C ARG A 67 -14.87 0.57 -25.66
N SER A 68 -14.45 1.76 -26.09
CA SER A 68 -13.08 1.99 -26.57
C SER A 68 -12.05 1.83 -25.43
N PRO A 69 -11.09 0.89 -25.50
CA PRO A 69 -10.10 0.68 -24.45
C PRO A 69 -9.16 1.87 -24.26
N MET A 70 -8.94 2.67 -25.32
CA MET A 70 -8.07 3.84 -25.30
C MET A 70 -8.46 4.90 -24.24
N ARG A 71 -9.75 5.02 -23.90
CA ARG A 71 -10.19 5.99 -22.88
C ARG A 71 -9.78 5.58 -21.48
N ALA A 72 -9.91 4.29 -21.16
CA ALA A 72 -9.53 3.75 -19.86
C ALA A 72 -7.99 3.75 -19.71
N LEU A 73 -7.28 3.29 -20.72
CA LEU A 73 -5.81 3.22 -20.67
C LEU A 73 -5.11 4.59 -20.51
N ARG A 74 -5.75 5.68 -20.95
CA ARG A 74 -5.18 7.03 -20.83
C ARG A 74 -5.24 7.61 -19.41
N ASP A 75 -6.06 7.04 -18.52
CA ASP A 75 -6.24 7.56 -17.17
C ASP A 75 -5.12 7.18 -16.19
N ASN A 76 -4.24 6.24 -16.56
CA ASN A 76 -3.12 5.70 -15.78
C ASN A 76 -3.49 5.10 -14.42
N SER A 77 -4.78 4.91 -14.13
CA SER A 77 -5.20 4.43 -12.82
C SER A 77 -4.99 2.94 -12.64
N ALA A 78 -5.08 2.13 -13.70
CA ALA A 78 -4.68 0.73 -13.64
C ALA A 78 -3.18 0.58 -13.34
N ILE A 79 -2.34 1.48 -13.87
CA ILE A 79 -0.90 1.50 -13.60
C ILE A 79 -0.66 1.79 -12.11
N VAL A 80 -1.30 2.82 -11.54
CA VAL A 80 -1.17 3.13 -10.11
C VAL A 80 -1.69 1.98 -9.24
N THR A 81 -2.82 1.38 -9.63
CA THR A 81 -3.39 0.22 -8.90
C THR A 81 -2.43 -0.96 -8.89
N ALA A 82 -1.85 -1.28 -10.06
CA ALA A 82 -0.83 -2.32 -10.19
C ALA A 82 0.41 -2.02 -9.37
N TRP A 83 0.83 -0.75 -9.35
CA TRP A 83 1.98 -0.31 -8.57
C TRP A 83 1.79 -0.51 -7.08
N LEU A 84 0.67 -0.02 -6.54
CA LEU A 84 0.37 -0.15 -5.12
C LEU A 84 0.24 -1.62 -4.70
N LEU A 85 -0.34 -2.47 -5.55
CA LEU A 85 -0.43 -3.90 -5.28
C LEU A 85 0.94 -4.60 -5.35
N ALA A 86 1.74 -4.33 -6.39
CA ALA A 86 3.04 -4.97 -6.59
C ALA A 86 4.05 -4.67 -5.47
N VAL A 87 3.99 -3.47 -4.91
CA VAL A 87 4.83 -3.07 -3.77
C VAL A 87 4.34 -3.68 -2.45
N ALA A 88 3.02 -3.92 -2.33
CA ALA A 88 2.41 -4.45 -1.12
C ALA A 88 2.59 -5.98 -0.95
N ILE A 89 2.79 -6.72 -2.04
CA ILE A 89 3.01 -8.16 -2.00
C ILE A 89 4.50 -8.52 -1.81
N PRO A 90 4.82 -9.73 -1.30
CA PRO A 90 6.20 -10.19 -1.21
C PRO A 90 6.91 -10.27 -2.58
N PRO A 91 8.20 -9.88 -2.69
CA PRO A 91 8.90 -9.79 -3.98
C PRO A 91 8.98 -11.10 -4.77
N TRP A 92 9.15 -12.22 -4.08
CA TRP A 92 9.25 -13.57 -4.67
C TRP A 92 7.90 -14.29 -4.75
N SER A 93 6.79 -13.57 -4.68
CA SER A 93 5.46 -14.18 -4.83
C SER A 93 5.31 -14.84 -6.21
N PRO A 94 4.73 -16.04 -6.32
CA PRO A 94 4.42 -16.64 -7.61
C PRO A 94 3.54 -15.74 -8.49
N TRP A 95 3.80 -15.72 -9.80
CA TRP A 95 3.10 -14.86 -10.77
C TRP A 95 1.57 -14.95 -10.70
N TRP A 96 1.03 -16.14 -10.41
CA TRP A 96 -0.42 -16.39 -10.37
C TRP A 96 -1.11 -15.63 -9.24
N ILE A 97 -0.42 -15.36 -8.12
CA ILE A 97 -0.97 -14.54 -7.03
C ILE A 97 -1.21 -13.12 -7.51
N MET A 98 -0.25 -12.55 -8.24
CA MET A 98 -0.40 -11.21 -8.79
C MET A 98 -1.52 -11.13 -9.81
N VAL A 99 -1.66 -12.15 -10.66
CA VAL A 99 -2.76 -12.20 -11.63
C VAL A 99 -4.12 -12.24 -10.91
N ILE A 100 -4.28 -13.12 -9.92
CA ILE A 100 -5.53 -13.20 -9.14
C ILE A 100 -5.82 -11.87 -8.45
N GLY A 101 -4.83 -11.27 -7.79
CA GLY A 101 -4.97 -9.97 -7.14
C GLY A 101 -5.43 -8.88 -8.11
N LEU A 102 -4.82 -8.81 -9.29
CA LEU A 102 -5.19 -7.82 -10.30
C LEU A 102 -6.57 -8.05 -10.91
N ILE A 103 -7.03 -9.30 -11.03
CA ILE A 103 -8.42 -9.60 -11.40
C ILE A 103 -9.37 -9.00 -10.36
N PHE A 104 -9.12 -9.22 -9.07
CA PHE A 104 -9.93 -8.62 -8.00
C PHE A 104 -9.85 -7.10 -7.97
N ALA A 105 -8.67 -6.49 -8.17
CA ALA A 105 -8.53 -5.04 -8.19
C ALA A 105 -9.23 -4.41 -9.40
N ILE A 106 -8.89 -4.84 -10.61
CA ILE A 106 -9.30 -4.18 -11.86
C ILE A 106 -10.74 -4.57 -12.22
N VAL A 107 -11.05 -5.87 -12.22
CA VAL A 107 -12.35 -6.35 -12.70
C VAL A 107 -13.42 -6.14 -11.63
N ILE A 108 -13.18 -6.60 -10.41
CA ILE A 108 -14.19 -6.62 -9.34
C ILE A 108 -14.28 -5.28 -8.62
N ALA A 109 -13.17 -4.79 -8.04
CA ALA A 109 -13.21 -3.60 -7.20
C ALA A 109 -13.36 -2.30 -8.01
N LYS A 110 -12.88 -2.27 -9.26
CA LYS A 110 -12.94 -1.08 -10.12
C LYS A 110 -14.04 -1.15 -11.19
N HIS A 111 -14.01 -2.12 -12.09
CA HIS A 111 -14.90 -2.08 -13.25
C HIS A 111 -16.32 -2.60 -13.01
N LEU A 112 -16.55 -3.46 -12.00
CA LEU A 112 -17.90 -3.89 -11.62
C LEU A 112 -18.78 -2.70 -11.25
N TYR A 113 -18.21 -1.69 -10.58
CA TYR A 113 -18.88 -0.45 -10.18
C TYR A 113 -18.92 0.60 -11.31
N GLY A 114 -18.38 0.27 -12.48
CA GLY A 114 -18.48 1.08 -13.69
C GLY A 114 -17.18 1.77 -14.11
N GLY A 115 -16.13 1.74 -13.29
CA GLY A 115 -14.79 2.24 -13.60
C GLY A 115 -14.36 3.42 -12.73
N LEU A 116 -13.38 4.19 -13.20
CA LEU A 116 -12.85 5.32 -12.44
C LEU A 116 -13.91 6.33 -12.00
N GLY A 117 -13.83 6.72 -10.73
CA GLY A 117 -14.76 7.66 -10.10
C GLY A 117 -16.00 7.00 -9.50
N GLN A 118 -16.23 5.70 -9.73
CA GLN A 118 -17.38 4.96 -9.17
C GLN A 118 -16.97 3.87 -8.17
N ASN A 119 -15.67 3.70 -7.93
CA ASN A 119 -15.16 2.68 -7.01
C ASN A 119 -15.48 3.09 -5.58
N LEU A 120 -16.19 2.22 -4.84
CA LEU A 120 -16.50 2.45 -3.43
C LEU A 120 -15.25 2.31 -2.54
N PHE A 121 -14.31 1.47 -2.96
CA PHE A 121 -13.10 1.12 -2.23
C PHE A 121 -11.86 1.36 -3.07
N ASN A 122 -10.72 1.58 -2.41
CA ASN A 122 -9.41 1.55 -3.06
C ASN A 122 -9.17 0.16 -3.70
N PRO A 123 -9.08 0.04 -5.04
CA PRO A 123 -9.04 -1.24 -5.72
C PRO A 123 -7.81 -2.10 -5.37
N ALA A 124 -6.65 -1.47 -5.16
CA ALA A 124 -5.42 -2.18 -4.80
C ALA A 124 -5.54 -2.81 -3.42
N MET A 125 -6.18 -2.11 -2.47
CA MET A 125 -6.37 -2.62 -1.11
C MET A 125 -7.38 -3.75 -1.04
N VAL A 126 -8.44 -3.71 -1.87
CA VAL A 126 -9.38 -4.84 -1.99
C VAL A 126 -8.63 -6.09 -2.43
N ALA A 127 -7.81 -5.99 -3.47
CA ALA A 127 -7.00 -7.12 -3.94
C ALA A 127 -6.03 -7.62 -2.87
N TYR A 128 -5.31 -6.72 -2.21
CA TYR A 128 -4.38 -7.09 -1.15
C TYR A 128 -5.06 -7.86 -0.01
N VAL A 129 -6.22 -7.39 0.46
CA VAL A 129 -6.98 -8.07 1.53
C VAL A 129 -7.49 -9.43 1.08
N VAL A 130 -8.00 -9.55 -0.15
CA VAL A 130 -8.41 -10.85 -0.70
C VAL A 130 -7.25 -11.83 -0.75
N LEU A 131 -6.09 -11.39 -1.27
CA LEU A 131 -4.90 -12.25 -1.34
C LEU A 131 -4.41 -12.66 0.05
N LEU A 132 -4.40 -11.74 1.00
CA LEU A 132 -3.93 -11.99 2.35
C LEU A 132 -4.83 -13.00 3.09
N ILE A 133 -6.15 -12.95 2.89
CA ILE A 133 -7.09 -13.92 3.49
C ILE A 133 -7.03 -15.27 2.77
N SER A 134 -6.99 -15.27 1.44
CA SER A 134 -7.07 -16.51 0.64
C SER A 134 -5.74 -17.26 0.53
N PHE A 135 -4.61 -16.55 0.56
CA PHE A 135 -3.26 -17.08 0.34
C PHE A 135 -2.25 -16.59 1.40
N PRO A 136 -2.51 -16.87 2.70
CA PRO A 136 -1.72 -16.30 3.79
C PRO A 136 -0.25 -16.73 3.74
N VAL A 137 0.03 -17.99 3.42
CA VAL A 137 1.40 -18.55 3.39
C VAL A 137 2.30 -17.77 2.43
N GLN A 138 1.79 -17.47 1.24
CA GLN A 138 2.56 -16.74 0.25
C GLN A 138 2.68 -15.27 0.61
N MET A 139 1.65 -14.67 1.20
CA MET A 139 1.60 -13.26 1.59
C MET A 139 2.44 -12.92 2.84
N THR A 140 2.73 -13.89 3.71
CA THR A 140 3.61 -13.70 4.88
C THR A 140 5.08 -14.01 4.59
N SER A 141 5.38 -14.57 3.42
CA SER A 141 6.72 -15.04 3.07
C SER A 141 7.62 -13.97 2.43
N TRP A 142 8.00 -12.98 3.23
CA TRP A 142 8.87 -11.87 2.81
C TRP A 142 10.34 -12.29 2.66
N SER A 143 11.06 -11.61 1.76
CA SER A 143 12.51 -11.79 1.61
C SER A 143 13.25 -11.02 2.70
N ALA A 144 14.37 -11.59 3.17
CA ALA A 144 15.27 -10.86 4.06
C ALA A 144 15.95 -9.70 3.32
N PRO A 145 16.33 -8.62 4.03
CA PRO A 145 17.18 -7.59 3.47
C PRO A 145 18.50 -8.17 2.93
N THR A 146 18.92 -7.74 1.74
CA THR A 146 20.15 -8.21 1.06
C THR A 146 21.42 -8.07 1.89
N LEU A 147 21.44 -7.13 2.85
CA LEU A 147 22.54 -6.94 3.81
C LEU A 147 22.71 -8.11 4.79
N LEU A 148 21.67 -8.92 4.98
CA LEU A 148 21.66 -10.07 5.87
C LEU A 148 21.80 -11.40 5.12
N ILE A 149 21.84 -11.36 3.78
CA ILE A 149 21.92 -12.53 2.92
C ILE A 149 23.35 -12.64 2.37
N PRO A 150 24.06 -13.76 2.60
CA PRO A 150 25.43 -13.94 2.10
C PRO A 150 25.51 -14.04 0.56
N ASP A 151 24.53 -14.69 -0.07
CA ASP A 151 24.49 -14.92 -1.51
C ASP A 151 23.38 -14.09 -2.18
N HIS A 152 23.77 -13.17 -3.05
CA HIS A 152 22.83 -12.33 -3.77
C HIS A 152 22.13 -13.11 -4.89
N VAL A 153 20.80 -13.24 -4.80
CA VAL A 153 19.96 -13.78 -5.88
C VAL A 153 20.01 -12.82 -7.07
N ASN A 154 20.44 -13.31 -8.23
CA ASN A 154 20.55 -12.46 -9.42
C ASN A 154 19.18 -12.13 -10.02
N PHE A 155 19.19 -11.20 -10.98
CA PHE A 155 17.98 -10.84 -11.73
C PHE A 155 17.36 -12.05 -12.45
N ALA A 156 18.19 -12.87 -13.09
CA ALA A 156 17.74 -14.04 -13.82
C ALA A 156 17.07 -15.03 -12.87
N ASP A 157 17.76 -15.38 -11.78
CA ASP A 157 17.32 -16.29 -10.73
C ASP A 157 15.96 -15.87 -10.18
N THR A 158 15.82 -14.58 -9.85
CA THR A 158 14.57 -14.00 -9.37
C THR A 158 13.43 -14.14 -10.40
N LEU A 159 13.74 -13.94 -11.69
CA LEU A 159 12.75 -14.09 -12.76
C LEU A 159 12.30 -15.56 -12.89
N SER A 160 13.24 -16.51 -12.88
CA SER A 160 12.91 -17.93 -12.92
C SER A 160 12.06 -18.34 -11.72
N LEU A 161 12.43 -17.89 -10.51
CA LEU A 161 11.70 -18.17 -9.28
C LEU A 161 10.25 -17.67 -9.32
N ILE A 162 9.99 -16.47 -9.83
CA ILE A 162 8.63 -15.90 -9.89
C ILE A 162 7.73 -16.67 -10.88
N PHE A 163 8.26 -17.08 -12.04
CA PHE A 163 7.47 -17.69 -13.11
C PHE A 163 7.38 -19.22 -13.01
N THR A 164 8.47 -19.89 -12.62
CA THR A 164 8.56 -21.35 -12.60
C THR A 164 8.54 -21.94 -11.18
N GLY A 165 8.89 -21.14 -10.16
CA GLY A 165 9.03 -21.61 -8.78
C GLY A 165 10.39 -22.24 -8.45
N TYR A 166 11.30 -22.31 -9.44
CA TYR A 166 12.64 -22.86 -9.30
C TYR A 166 13.69 -21.86 -9.77
N ASP A 167 14.85 -21.88 -9.12
CA ASP A 167 16.03 -21.15 -9.59
C ASP A 167 16.71 -21.88 -10.76
N TYR A 168 17.67 -21.24 -11.44
CA TYR A 168 18.50 -21.86 -12.48
C TYR A 168 19.29 -23.06 -11.96
N ASP A 169 19.65 -23.06 -10.68
CA ASP A 169 20.29 -24.18 -9.99
C ASP A 169 19.31 -25.30 -9.61
N GLY A 170 18.03 -25.17 -9.97
CA GLY A 170 16.98 -26.16 -9.69
C GLY A 170 16.47 -26.16 -8.25
N LEU A 171 16.91 -25.20 -7.43
CA LEU A 171 16.42 -25.03 -6.07
C LEU A 171 14.99 -24.50 -6.08
N SER A 172 14.10 -25.14 -5.32
CA SER A 172 12.74 -24.62 -5.14
C SER A 172 12.73 -23.35 -4.30
N LEU A 173 11.70 -22.54 -4.48
CA LEU A 173 11.49 -21.29 -3.73
C LEU A 173 11.59 -21.47 -2.20
N GLN A 174 11.10 -22.58 -1.66
CA GLN A 174 11.23 -22.90 -0.23
C GLN A 174 12.67 -23.25 0.16
N GLN A 175 13.39 -23.96 -0.72
CA GLN A 175 14.79 -24.32 -0.48
C GLN A 175 15.70 -23.10 -0.52
N VAL A 176 15.55 -22.22 -1.50
CA VAL A 176 16.29 -20.94 -1.59
C VAL A 176 16.08 -20.09 -0.34
N ARG A 177 14.87 -20.11 0.22
CA ARG A 177 14.55 -19.42 1.48
C ARG A 177 15.19 -20.08 2.71
N SER A 178 15.42 -21.38 2.69
CA SER A 178 15.99 -22.14 3.81
C SER A 178 17.52 -22.28 3.74
N SER A 179 18.11 -22.27 2.54
CA SER A 179 19.56 -22.35 2.32
C SER A 179 20.27 -21.06 2.71
N VAL A 180 19.56 -19.94 2.64
CA VAL A 180 19.94 -18.66 3.26
C VAL A 180 19.58 -18.73 4.74
N ASP A 181 20.44 -19.38 5.53
CA ASP A 181 20.44 -19.41 7.00
C ASP A 181 19.06 -19.52 7.69
N GLY A 182 18.26 -20.51 7.25
CA GLY A 182 17.26 -21.21 8.07
C GLY A 182 16.06 -20.44 8.61
N VAL A 183 15.94 -19.13 8.39
CA VAL A 183 14.82 -18.33 8.88
C VAL A 183 14.28 -17.49 7.73
N THR A 184 13.14 -17.91 7.18
CA THR A 184 12.25 -16.98 6.47
C THR A 184 12.02 -15.78 7.38
N MET A 185 12.62 -14.63 7.06
CA MET A 185 12.55 -13.49 7.95
C MET A 185 11.16 -12.86 7.87
N ALA A 186 10.44 -12.96 8.98
CA ALA A 186 9.22 -12.22 9.23
C ALA A 186 9.50 -10.70 9.08
N THR A 187 8.56 -9.92 8.56
CA THR A 187 8.72 -8.44 8.56
C THR A 187 8.96 -7.94 10.00
N PRO A 188 9.58 -6.77 10.23
CA PRO A 188 9.82 -6.28 11.60
C PRO A 188 8.56 -6.22 12.47
N LEU A 189 7.39 -5.92 11.88
CA LEU A 189 6.10 -5.96 12.59
C LEU A 189 5.70 -7.38 12.99
N ASP A 190 5.93 -8.33 12.10
CA ASP A 190 5.59 -9.74 12.32
C ASP A 190 6.57 -10.40 13.29
N ALA A 191 7.88 -10.17 13.14
CA ALA A 191 8.89 -10.58 14.11
C ALA A 191 8.62 -10.02 15.51
N PHE A 192 8.21 -8.75 15.60
CA PHE A 192 7.83 -8.14 16.87
C PHE A 192 6.63 -8.85 17.49
N LYS A 193 5.56 -9.04 16.70
CA LYS A 193 4.33 -9.67 17.16
C LYS A 193 4.55 -11.12 17.59
N THR A 194 5.22 -11.93 16.77
CA THR A 194 5.55 -13.30 17.11
C THR A 194 6.41 -13.37 18.37
N GLY A 195 7.41 -12.49 18.49
CA GLY A 195 8.27 -12.40 19.68
C GLY A 195 7.47 -12.17 20.97
N ILE A 196 6.59 -11.17 20.99
CA ILE A 196 5.73 -10.88 22.14
C ILE A 196 4.76 -12.05 22.43
N LEU A 197 4.18 -12.67 21.40
CA LEU A 197 3.30 -13.84 21.57
C LEU A 197 4.03 -15.06 22.14
N THR A 198 5.32 -15.22 21.83
CA THR A 198 6.18 -16.29 22.40
C THR A 198 6.67 -15.97 23.82
N GLY A 199 6.26 -14.83 24.40
CA GLY A 199 6.61 -14.41 25.75
C GLY A 199 7.97 -13.70 25.86
N ALA A 200 8.60 -13.34 24.74
CA ALA A 200 9.82 -12.54 24.75
C ALA A 200 9.51 -11.09 25.13
N THR A 201 10.43 -10.45 25.84
CA THR A 201 10.32 -9.02 26.14
C THR A 201 10.65 -8.20 24.89
N PRO A 202 10.11 -6.96 24.75
CA PRO A 202 10.46 -6.09 23.63
C PRO A 202 11.96 -5.88 23.46
N ASN A 203 12.72 -5.82 24.56
CA ASN A 203 14.16 -5.62 24.52
C ASN A 203 14.89 -6.82 23.91
N GLU A 204 14.45 -8.04 24.21
CA GLU A 204 14.96 -9.26 23.59
C GLU A 204 14.61 -9.32 22.09
N VAL A 205 13.38 -8.93 21.74
CA VAL A 205 12.94 -8.85 20.35
C VAL A 205 13.79 -7.85 19.56
N PHE A 206 14.01 -6.64 20.08
CA PHE A 206 14.82 -5.62 19.43
C PHE A 206 16.32 -5.98 19.36
N SER A 207 16.78 -6.98 20.12
CA SER A 207 18.15 -7.48 20.02
C SER A 207 18.37 -8.42 18.83
N GLN A 208 17.30 -8.87 18.16
CA GLN A 208 17.41 -9.71 16.98
C GLN A 208 18.08 -8.95 15.82
N PRO A 209 18.87 -9.63 14.96
CA PRO A 209 19.59 -9.01 13.85
C PRO A 209 18.72 -8.19 12.88
N ILE A 210 17.43 -8.50 12.81
CA ILE A 210 16.47 -7.80 11.94
C ILE A 210 16.19 -6.37 12.41
N PHE A 211 16.29 -6.09 13.71
CA PHE A 211 16.05 -4.79 14.32
C PHE A 211 17.34 -3.96 14.46
N GLY A 212 18.07 -3.80 13.36
CA GLY A 212 19.13 -2.79 13.28
C GLY A 212 18.53 -1.37 13.18
N GLY A 213 18.87 -0.49 14.12
CA GLY A 213 18.44 0.91 14.12
C GLY A 213 17.11 1.15 14.85
N LEU A 214 16.18 1.92 14.25
CA LEU A 214 14.94 2.36 14.91
C LEU A 214 13.73 1.45 14.66
N ALA A 215 13.67 0.76 13.52
CA ALA A 215 12.50 -0.04 13.16
C ALA A 215 12.77 -1.28 12.28
N GLY A 216 14.04 -1.56 11.99
CA GLY A 216 14.48 -2.70 11.21
C GLY A 216 15.31 -2.32 9.99
N ILE A 217 16.27 -3.19 9.67
CA ILE A 217 17.20 -3.01 8.55
C ILE A 217 16.39 -2.97 7.24
N GLY A 218 16.68 -1.99 6.39
CA GLY A 218 15.98 -1.75 5.13
C GLY A 218 14.62 -1.06 5.28
N TRP A 219 13.72 -1.58 6.13
CA TRP A 219 12.34 -1.07 6.26
C TRP A 219 12.24 0.39 6.69
N GLN A 220 13.14 0.85 7.58
CA GLN A 220 13.20 2.26 7.96
C GLN A 220 13.48 3.18 6.76
N TRP A 221 14.38 2.75 5.87
CA TRP A 221 14.78 3.52 4.70
C TRP A 221 13.70 3.51 3.62
N VAL A 222 13.01 2.37 3.45
CA VAL A 222 11.84 2.27 2.56
C VAL A 222 10.74 3.22 3.02
N ASN A 223 10.40 3.24 4.31
CA ASN A 223 9.40 4.17 4.84
C ASN A 223 9.83 5.64 4.69
N LEU A 224 11.11 5.97 4.94
CA LEU A 224 11.63 7.32 4.71
C LEU A 224 11.55 7.74 3.23
N ALA A 225 11.84 6.82 2.30
CA ALA A 225 11.76 7.10 0.87
C ALA A 225 10.31 7.36 0.42
N TYR A 226 9.33 6.59 0.93
CA TYR A 226 7.91 6.88 0.72
C TYR A 226 7.47 8.19 1.38
N PHE A 227 7.99 8.50 2.57
CA PHE A 227 7.72 9.78 3.24
C PHE A 227 8.19 10.97 2.38
N ILE A 228 9.40 10.91 1.81
CA ILE A 228 9.92 11.94 0.90
C ILE A 228 9.01 12.08 -0.32
N GLY A 229 8.60 10.96 -0.93
CA GLY A 229 7.62 10.97 -2.03
C GLY A 229 6.29 11.62 -1.66
N GLY A 230 5.77 11.31 -0.47
CA GLY A 230 4.56 11.91 0.10
C GLY A 230 4.68 13.43 0.31
N MET A 231 5.81 13.89 0.85
CA MET A 231 6.08 15.31 1.03
C MET A 231 6.14 16.07 -0.30
N VAL A 232 6.70 15.46 -1.34
CA VAL A 232 6.68 16.03 -2.70
C VAL A 232 5.25 16.14 -3.22
N MET A 233 4.39 15.15 -2.99
CA MET A 233 2.98 15.20 -3.41
C MET A 233 2.21 16.32 -2.69
N ILE A 234 2.46 16.54 -1.40
CA ILE A 234 1.88 17.67 -0.64
C ILE A 234 2.38 19.00 -1.22
N LYS A 235 3.70 19.15 -1.43
CA LYS A 235 4.30 20.38 -2.00
C LYS A 235 3.72 20.70 -3.37
N LYS A 236 3.51 19.68 -4.21
CA LYS A 236 2.90 19.80 -5.54
C LYS A 236 1.38 19.97 -5.49
N ARG A 237 0.75 19.92 -4.31
CA ARG A 237 -0.72 19.97 -4.10
C ARG A 237 -1.48 18.91 -4.90
N ILE A 238 -0.91 17.71 -4.98
CA ILE A 238 -1.60 16.53 -5.55
C ILE A 238 -2.52 15.93 -4.49
N ILE A 239 -1.97 15.75 -3.28
CA ILE A 239 -2.71 15.33 -2.10
C ILE A 239 -2.79 16.49 -1.10
N GLN A 240 -3.77 16.45 -0.21
CA GLN A 240 -3.87 17.40 0.89
C GLN A 240 -3.27 16.80 2.17
N TRP A 241 -2.70 17.65 3.02
CA TRP A 241 -2.02 17.22 4.24
C TRP A 241 -2.97 16.68 5.33
N TYR A 242 -4.27 16.94 5.23
CA TYR A 242 -5.26 16.56 6.25
C TYR A 242 -5.32 15.05 6.49
N ILE A 243 -5.37 14.22 5.44
CA ILE A 243 -5.47 12.75 5.60
C ILE A 243 -4.16 12.18 6.19
N PRO A 244 -2.97 12.45 5.62
CA PRO A 244 -1.72 11.93 6.20
C PRO A 244 -1.48 12.42 7.62
N ALA A 245 -1.79 13.69 7.93
CA ALA A 245 -1.63 14.23 9.28
C ALA A 245 -2.60 13.57 10.28
N GLY A 246 -3.87 13.41 9.91
CA GLY A 246 -4.85 12.72 10.75
C GLY A 246 -4.47 11.26 11.02
N PHE A 247 -4.00 10.55 10.00
CA PHE A 247 -3.51 9.18 10.10
C PHE A 247 -2.34 9.08 11.08
N LEU A 248 -1.28 9.87 10.85
CA LEU A 248 -0.06 9.78 11.65
C LEU A 248 -0.28 10.26 13.09
N ALA A 249 -1.05 11.34 13.28
CA ALA A 249 -1.34 11.87 14.62
C ALA A 249 -2.20 10.92 15.45
N SER A 250 -3.17 10.25 14.85
CA SER A 250 -3.97 9.23 15.54
C SER A 250 -3.10 8.03 15.91
N LEU A 251 -2.29 7.53 14.97
CA LEU A 251 -1.38 6.41 15.23
C LEU A 251 -0.38 6.72 16.36
N THR A 252 0.20 7.92 16.39
CA THR A 252 1.09 8.32 17.50
C THR A 252 0.34 8.46 18.81
N LEU A 253 -0.85 9.06 18.81
CA LEU A 253 -1.64 9.26 20.02
C LEU A 253 -1.99 7.91 20.66
N PHE A 254 -2.53 6.97 19.89
CA PHE A 254 -2.89 5.65 20.40
C PHE A 254 -1.65 4.86 20.85
N SER A 255 -0.57 4.87 20.05
CA SER A 255 0.68 4.20 20.44
C SER A 255 1.27 4.79 21.73
N LEU A 256 1.26 6.11 21.89
CA LEU A 256 1.78 6.77 23.09
C LEU A 256 0.93 6.44 24.32
N VAL A 257 -0.40 6.54 24.21
CA VAL A 257 -1.32 6.22 25.31
C VAL A 257 -1.14 4.77 25.77
N PHE A 258 -1.11 3.82 24.84
CA PHE A 258 -0.96 2.40 25.20
C PHE A 258 0.45 2.03 25.65
N SER A 259 1.48 2.71 25.15
CA SER A 259 2.84 2.54 25.68
C SER A 259 2.97 2.97 27.15
N LEU A 260 2.14 3.91 27.61
CA LEU A 260 2.09 4.37 28.99
C LEU A 260 1.20 3.49 29.87
N LEU A 261 0.09 2.97 29.33
CA LEU A 261 -0.87 2.14 30.06
C LEU A 261 -0.42 0.69 30.22
N THR A 262 0.16 0.11 29.18
CA THR A 262 0.71 -1.26 29.19
C THR A 262 2.16 -1.26 28.68
N PRO A 263 3.12 -0.85 29.53
CA PRO A 263 4.53 -0.84 29.18
C PRO A 263 5.02 -2.23 28.79
N GLY A 264 5.55 -2.34 27.58
CA GLY A 264 6.18 -3.57 27.10
C GLY A 264 5.30 -4.52 26.29
N GLU A 265 4.00 -4.23 26.12
CA GLU A 265 3.12 -5.02 25.25
C GLU A 265 3.03 -4.45 23.82
N THR A 266 3.28 -3.15 23.66
CA THR A 266 3.08 -2.42 22.40
C THR A 266 4.37 -1.78 21.89
N GLY A 267 4.47 -1.61 20.58
CA GLY A 267 5.61 -0.96 19.94
C GLY A 267 5.65 0.55 20.21
N SER A 268 6.85 1.13 20.12
CA SER A 268 7.02 2.57 20.27
C SER A 268 6.39 3.35 19.10
N PRO A 269 6.01 4.63 19.28
CA PRO A 269 5.41 5.42 18.20
C PRO A 269 6.30 5.51 16.95
N ILE A 270 7.62 5.65 17.15
CA ILE A 270 8.59 5.70 16.05
C ILE A 270 8.69 4.35 15.33
N PHE A 271 8.60 3.24 16.06
CA PHE A 271 8.54 1.91 15.48
C PHE A 271 7.31 1.78 14.58
N HIS A 272 6.13 2.20 15.03
CA HIS A 272 4.92 2.17 14.20
C HIS A 272 5.03 3.05 12.94
N TRP A 273 5.75 4.17 12.99
CA TRP A 273 5.97 5.04 11.84
C TRP A 273 6.92 4.45 10.79
N LEU A 274 8.03 3.87 11.24
CA LEU A 274 9.12 3.42 10.38
C LEU A 274 9.05 1.93 10.01
N SER A 275 8.04 1.21 10.50
CA SER A 275 7.79 -0.20 10.18
C SER A 275 6.55 -0.39 9.30
N GLY A 276 6.54 -1.49 8.54
CA GLY A 276 5.43 -1.90 7.67
C GLY A 276 5.11 -0.90 6.58
N ALA A 277 3.86 -0.90 6.11
CA ALA A 277 3.39 -0.02 5.04
C ALA A 277 2.85 1.33 5.55
N THR A 278 3.30 1.85 6.69
CA THR A 278 2.71 3.05 7.32
C THR A 278 2.79 4.28 6.43
N MET A 279 3.99 4.60 5.90
CA MET A 279 4.17 5.80 5.07
C MET A 279 3.54 5.63 3.68
N LEU A 280 3.64 4.44 3.10
CA LEU A 280 2.94 4.10 1.87
C LEU A 280 1.42 4.23 2.04
N GLY A 281 0.90 3.71 3.15
CA GLY A 281 -0.48 3.80 3.60
C GLY A 281 -0.98 5.23 3.71
N ALA A 282 -0.27 6.05 4.49
CA ALA A 282 -0.66 7.41 4.81
C ALA A 282 -0.66 8.35 3.58
N PHE A 283 0.33 8.22 2.69
CA PHE A 283 0.56 9.18 1.61
C PHE A 283 0.11 8.71 0.22
N PHE A 284 -0.01 7.40 -0.03
CA PHE A 284 -0.33 6.88 -1.37
C PHE A 284 -1.66 6.11 -1.41
N ILE A 285 -1.99 5.36 -0.35
CA ILE A 285 -3.22 4.56 -0.31
C ILE A 285 -4.39 5.38 0.24
N ALA A 286 -4.26 5.96 1.44
CA ALA A 286 -5.34 6.65 2.13
C ALA A 286 -5.77 7.94 1.41
N THR A 287 -4.90 8.50 0.57
CA THR A 287 -5.16 9.73 -0.18
C THR A 287 -5.72 9.49 -1.58
N ASP A 288 -6.28 8.32 -1.86
CA ASP A 288 -6.96 8.03 -3.12
C ASP A 288 -8.11 9.04 -3.34
N PRO A 289 -8.10 9.83 -4.43
CA PRO A 289 -9.08 10.88 -4.66
C PRO A 289 -10.52 10.36 -4.87
N VAL A 290 -10.71 9.07 -5.17
CA VAL A 290 -12.04 8.51 -5.46
C VAL A 290 -12.71 7.98 -4.18
N SER A 291 -11.98 7.22 -3.36
CA SER A 291 -12.57 6.55 -2.19
C SER A 291 -12.48 7.36 -0.90
N ALA A 292 -11.63 8.40 -0.83
CA ALA A 292 -11.46 9.20 0.38
C ALA A 292 -12.54 10.27 0.57
N SER A 293 -12.69 10.74 1.81
CA SER A 293 -13.59 11.84 2.17
C SER A 293 -13.31 13.14 1.40
N THR A 294 -14.39 13.82 1.00
CA THR A 294 -14.32 15.03 0.18
C THR A 294 -14.22 16.32 0.99
N THR A 295 -14.72 16.33 2.24
CA THR A 295 -14.75 17.52 3.10
C THR A 295 -13.45 17.68 3.89
N VAL A 296 -13.09 18.92 4.28
CA VAL A 296 -11.84 19.17 5.03
C VAL A 296 -11.86 18.52 6.41
N LYS A 297 -12.97 18.66 7.15
CA LYS A 297 -13.15 18.02 8.47
C LYS A 297 -13.25 16.50 8.32
N GLY A 298 -13.96 16.01 7.31
CA GLY A 298 -14.09 14.59 7.02
C GLY A 298 -12.76 13.93 6.69
N ARG A 299 -11.87 14.60 5.94
CA ARG A 299 -10.51 14.10 5.68
C ARG A 299 -9.68 13.88 6.96
N LEU A 300 -9.79 14.77 7.94
CA LEU A 300 -9.11 14.60 9.24
C LEU A 300 -9.69 13.43 10.02
N ILE A 301 -11.02 13.31 10.10
CA ILE A 301 -11.70 12.21 10.79
C ILE A 301 -11.40 10.87 10.11
N PHE A 302 -11.43 10.83 8.78
CA PHE A 302 -11.11 9.67 7.97
C PHE A 302 -9.67 9.22 8.21
N GLY A 303 -8.70 10.13 8.14
CA GLY A 303 -7.30 9.83 8.47
C GLY A 303 -7.16 9.31 9.90
N ALA A 304 -7.77 9.98 10.87
CA ALA A 304 -7.70 9.59 12.27
C ALA A 304 -8.32 8.21 12.55
N LEU A 305 -9.42 7.88 11.88
CA LEU A 305 -10.07 6.57 11.95
C LEU A 305 -9.13 5.48 11.43
N ILE A 306 -8.48 5.70 10.28
CA ILE A 306 -7.51 4.74 9.73
C ILE A 306 -6.35 4.56 10.71
N GLY A 307 -5.75 5.64 11.22
CA GLY A 307 -4.63 5.55 12.16
C GLY A 307 -4.96 4.78 13.44
N ALA A 308 -6.17 4.98 13.98
CA ALA A 308 -6.67 4.26 15.15
C ALA A 308 -6.86 2.76 14.85
N LEU A 309 -7.49 2.44 13.72
CA LEU A 309 -7.72 1.05 13.30
C LEU A 309 -6.39 0.33 13.00
N VAL A 310 -5.41 1.01 12.38
CA VAL A 310 -4.08 0.44 12.16
C VAL A 310 -3.43 0.07 13.49
N PHE A 311 -3.49 0.95 14.49
CA PHE A 311 -2.95 0.64 15.81
C PHE A 311 -3.64 -0.58 16.42
N ILE A 312 -4.98 -0.60 16.45
CA ILE A 312 -5.78 -1.70 17.01
C ILE A 312 -5.42 -3.03 16.34
N ILE A 313 -5.33 -3.06 15.01
CA ILE A 313 -5.03 -4.28 14.25
C ILE A 313 -3.58 -4.74 14.48
N ARG A 314 -2.61 -3.81 14.54
CA ARG A 314 -1.21 -4.17 14.81
C ARG A 314 -1.05 -4.77 16.20
N SER A 315 -1.66 -4.16 17.21
CA SER A 315 -1.54 -4.57 18.61
C SER A 315 -2.31 -5.86 18.91
N TRP A 316 -3.58 -5.97 18.49
CA TRP A 316 -4.46 -7.09 18.88
C TRP A 316 -5.03 -7.92 17.72
N GLY A 317 -4.88 -7.48 16.47
CA GLY A 317 -5.39 -8.21 15.33
C GLY A 317 -4.59 -9.48 15.03
N GLY A 318 -5.08 -10.34 14.14
CA GLY A 318 -4.35 -11.53 13.68
C GLY A 318 -3.22 -11.25 12.69
N PHE A 319 -3.16 -10.03 12.13
CA PHE A 319 -2.21 -9.66 11.09
C PHE A 319 -1.14 -8.70 11.62
N PRO A 320 0.11 -8.77 11.09
CA PRO A 320 1.20 -7.90 11.50
C PRO A 320 1.07 -6.47 10.96
N ASP A 321 0.45 -6.29 9.78
CA ASP A 321 0.12 -4.96 9.25
C ASP A 321 -1.40 -4.78 9.09
N GLY A 322 -1.87 -3.59 9.44
CA GLY A 322 -3.30 -3.26 9.51
C GLY A 322 -3.78 -2.24 8.48
N VAL A 323 -2.89 -1.65 7.69
CA VAL A 323 -3.19 -0.51 6.80
C VAL A 323 -4.31 -0.82 5.81
N ALA A 324 -4.22 -1.94 5.08
CA ALA A 324 -5.20 -2.26 4.05
C ALA A 324 -6.62 -2.46 4.62
N PHE A 325 -6.73 -3.23 5.70
CA PHE A 325 -8.01 -3.45 6.41
C PHE A 325 -8.58 -2.14 6.96
N ALA A 326 -7.74 -1.33 7.61
CA ALA A 326 -8.15 -0.05 8.17
C ALA A 326 -8.66 0.91 7.09
N VAL A 327 -7.98 0.98 5.94
CA VAL A 327 -8.41 1.81 4.80
C VAL A 327 -9.74 1.32 4.23
N LEU A 328 -9.94 0.02 4.03
CA LEU A 328 -11.20 -0.51 3.51
C LEU A 328 -12.38 -0.24 4.47
N LEU A 329 -12.18 -0.47 5.77
CA LEU A 329 -13.19 -0.15 6.79
C LEU A 329 -13.49 1.36 6.82
N ALA A 330 -12.46 2.20 6.73
CA ALA A 330 -12.66 3.65 6.69
C ALA A 330 -13.39 4.10 5.42
N ASN A 331 -13.10 3.50 4.26
CA ASN A 331 -13.80 3.77 2.99
C ASN A 331 -15.31 3.47 3.12
N MET A 332 -15.70 2.40 3.84
CA MET A 332 -17.11 2.11 4.12
C MET A 332 -17.78 3.24 4.93
N CYS A 333 -17.03 3.90 5.80
CA CYS A 333 -17.53 4.99 6.64
C CYS A 333 -17.56 6.36 5.93
N VAL A 334 -16.93 6.51 4.76
CA VAL A 334 -16.81 7.82 4.07
C VAL A 334 -18.17 8.47 3.79
N PRO A 335 -19.21 7.79 3.28
CA PRO A 335 -20.51 8.42 3.05
C PRO A 335 -21.12 9.01 4.33
N LEU A 336 -20.94 8.33 5.46
CA LEU A 336 -21.41 8.78 6.77
C LEU A 336 -20.60 9.99 7.26
N ILE A 337 -19.28 9.93 7.14
CA ILE A 337 -18.38 11.02 7.52
C ILE A 337 -18.71 12.27 6.71
N ASP A 338 -18.84 12.14 5.39
CA ASP A 338 -19.16 13.27 4.50
C ASP A 338 -20.56 13.83 4.76
N TYR A 339 -21.52 12.99 5.16
CA TYR A 339 -22.86 13.45 5.56
C TYR A 339 -22.82 14.38 6.77
N TYR A 340 -22.06 14.04 7.82
CA TYR A 340 -21.97 14.84 9.05
C TYR A 340 -20.97 16.00 8.98
N THR A 341 -20.07 15.99 8.00
CA THR A 341 -19.01 17.00 7.88
C THR A 341 -19.25 18.02 6.76
N LYS A 342 -20.47 18.05 6.21
CA LYS A 342 -20.87 19.03 5.19
C LYS A 342 -20.55 20.45 5.67
N PRO A 343 -19.82 21.26 4.86
CA PRO A 343 -19.58 22.65 5.19
C PRO A 343 -20.91 23.41 5.23
N ARG A 344 -21.04 24.39 6.13
CA ARG A 344 -22.19 25.30 6.12
C ARG A 344 -22.19 26.07 4.81
N THR A 345 -23.34 26.12 4.14
CA THR A 345 -23.51 26.93 2.94
C THR A 345 -23.34 28.40 3.30
N TYR A 346 -22.60 29.14 2.47
CA TYR A 346 -22.37 30.57 2.66
C TYR A 346 -23.71 31.32 2.61
N GLY A 347 -24.07 32.07 3.66
CA GLY A 347 -25.32 32.83 3.73
C GLY A 347 -26.33 32.45 4.82
N HIS A 348 -25.95 31.66 5.82
CA HIS A 348 -26.75 31.38 7.02
C HIS A 348 -25.97 31.65 8.31
#